data_AF-A0A260X267-F1
#
_entry.id   AF-A0A260X267-F1
#
_cell.length_a   1.000
_cell.length_b   1.000
_cell.length_c   1.000
_cell.angle_alpha   90.00
_cell.angle_beta   90.00
_cell.angle_gamma   90.00
#
_symmetry.space_group_name_H-M   'P 1'
#
loop_
_entity.id
_entity.type
_entity.pdbx_description
1 polymer ?
#
loop_
_entity_poly.entity_id
_entity_poly.type
_entity_poly.pdbx_seq_one_letter_code
_entity_poly.pdbx_strand_id
1 'polypeptide(L)'
;MIATLRSRIVRTAAYRRLSTRASGPLTPTRAAARLSAYVYGNILVLTAVVAASPASIDDGDAFLLVLATASTTFVAHVFAEIVARSNIPESVHGSTDTQKKQTVIDEIRDAVPIASSGTVPAAILALAWLWILPTFWAQLIAGGVVVFRIATLQIVAQRLRGEPLTFKVFVAGLVTAALAAVIVLLKVYTSH
;
A
#
# COMPACT_ATOMS: atom_id res chain seq x y z
N MET A 1 -21.24 4.94 -30.20
CA MET A 1 -21.24 3.66 -29.46
C MET A 1 -20.44 3.70 -28.15
N ILE A 2 -19.24 4.31 -28.13
CA ILE A 2 -18.38 4.39 -26.92
C ILE A 2 -18.99 5.28 -25.81
N ALA A 3 -19.65 6.39 -26.16
CA ALA A 3 -20.26 7.31 -25.19
C ALA A 3 -21.45 6.69 -24.43
N THR A 4 -22.26 5.87 -25.10
CA THR A 4 -23.41 5.17 -24.51
C THR A 4 -23.02 4.01 -23.59
N LEU A 5 -21.89 3.35 -23.85
CA LEU A 5 -21.31 2.37 -22.93
C LEU A 5 -20.74 3.02 -21.66
N ARG A 6 -20.07 4.17 -21.80
CA ARG A 6 -19.53 4.94 -20.67
C ARG A 6 -20.64 5.40 -19.71
N SER A 7 -21.79 5.82 -20.22
CA SER A 7 -22.92 6.27 -19.40
C SER A 7 -23.63 5.14 -18.64
N ARG A 8 -23.59 3.90 -19.15
CA ARG A 8 -24.12 2.71 -18.47
C ARG A 8 -23.19 2.23 -17.35
N ILE A 9 -21.86 2.24 -17.58
CA ILE A 9 -20.86 1.82 -16.59
C ILE A 9 -20.77 2.78 -15.40
N VAL A 10 -20.93 4.09 -15.62
CA VAL A 10 -20.92 5.08 -14.54
C VAL A 10 -22.15 4.95 -13.60
N ARG A 11 -23.23 4.30 -14.07
CA ARG A 11 -24.46 4.09 -13.28
C ARG A 11 -24.48 2.82 -12.46
N THR A 12 -23.56 1.87 -12.64
CA THR A 12 -23.55 0.63 -11.85
C THR A 12 -23.07 0.87 -10.43
N ALA A 13 -23.74 0.23 -9.46
CA ALA A 13 -23.40 0.31 -8.03
C ALA A 13 -21.93 -0.10 -7.76
N ALA A 14 -21.39 -1.04 -8.54
CA ALA A 14 -19.99 -1.45 -8.48
C ALA A 14 -19.01 -0.31 -8.84
N TYR A 15 -19.29 0.45 -9.90
CA TYR A 15 -18.48 1.61 -10.28
C TYR A 15 -18.48 2.64 -9.17
N ARG A 16 -19.66 2.97 -8.62
CA ARG A 16 -19.79 3.96 -7.54
C ARG A 16 -19.02 3.51 -6.29
N ARG A 17 -19.10 2.23 -5.90
CA ARG A 17 -18.35 1.69 -4.75
C ARG A 17 -16.83 1.73 -4.96
N LEU A 18 -16.36 1.55 -6.19
CA LEU A 18 -14.93 1.58 -6.55
C LEU A 18 -14.39 3.00 -6.74
N SER A 19 -15.21 3.94 -7.22
CA SER A 19 -14.79 5.32 -7.51
C SER A 19 -15.02 6.30 -6.37
N THR A 20 -15.96 6.02 -5.45
CA THR A 20 -16.26 6.94 -4.35
C THR A 20 -15.75 6.43 -3.00
N ARG A 21 -15.35 7.38 -2.15
CA ARG A 21 -15.00 7.15 -0.74
C ARG A 21 -16.14 7.67 0.13
N ALA A 22 -16.52 6.89 1.16
CA ALA A 22 -17.61 7.26 2.07
C ALA A 22 -17.38 8.60 2.77
N SER A 23 -16.12 8.91 3.11
CA SER A 23 -15.71 10.17 3.75
C SER A 23 -15.34 11.28 2.77
N GLY A 24 -15.67 11.15 1.48
CA GLY A 24 -15.29 12.10 0.43
C GLY A 24 -13.81 12.04 0.01
N PRO A 25 -13.43 12.84 -1.02
CA PRO A 25 -12.06 12.97 -1.50
C PRO A 25 -11.11 13.50 -0.42
N LEU A 26 -9.83 13.15 -0.51
CA LEU A 26 -8.78 13.73 0.32
C LEU A 26 -8.21 15.00 -0.32
N THR A 27 -7.61 15.87 0.50
CA THR A 27 -6.81 16.97 -0.03
C THR A 27 -5.61 16.42 -0.84
N PRO A 28 -5.10 17.14 -1.85
CA PRO A 28 -3.99 16.66 -2.68
C PRO A 28 -2.77 16.20 -1.87
N THR A 29 -2.40 16.95 -0.84
CA THR A 29 -1.27 16.63 0.05
C THR A 29 -1.49 15.31 0.79
N ARG A 30 -2.67 15.08 1.37
CA ARG A 30 -2.99 13.84 2.09
C ARG A 30 -3.13 12.65 1.14
N ALA A 31 -3.71 12.87 -0.04
CA ALA A 31 -3.79 11.84 -1.08
C ALA A 31 -2.38 11.41 -1.53
N ALA A 32 -1.47 12.37 -1.73
CA ALA A 32 -0.07 12.10 -2.07
C ALA A 32 0.66 11.34 -0.95
N ALA A 33 0.54 11.78 0.31
CA ALA A 33 1.14 11.10 1.46
C ALA A 33 0.66 9.64 1.57
N ARG A 34 -0.66 9.43 1.51
CA ARG A 34 -1.26 8.09 1.59
C ARG A 34 -0.88 7.19 0.42
N LEU A 35 -0.77 7.73 -0.79
CA LEU A 35 -0.31 6.97 -1.96
C LEU A 35 1.18 6.63 -1.87
N SER A 36 2.00 7.54 -1.37
CA SER A 36 3.43 7.30 -1.11
C SER A 36 3.61 6.15 -0.10
N ALA A 37 2.91 6.24 1.04
CA ALA A 37 2.88 5.18 2.05
C ALA A 37 2.44 3.84 1.47
N TYR A 38 1.45 3.84 0.58
CA TYR A 38 1.00 2.63 -0.12
C TYR A 38 2.11 2.05 -1.01
N VAL A 39 2.71 2.84 -1.90
CA VAL A 39 3.77 2.36 -2.81
C VAL A 39 4.95 1.84 -2.01
N TYR A 40 5.44 2.65 -1.07
CA TYR A 40 6.63 2.34 -0.27
C TYR A 40 6.44 1.05 0.54
N GLY A 41 5.33 0.93 1.26
CA GLY A 41 5.02 -0.27 2.04
C GLY A 41 4.89 -1.54 1.19
N ASN A 42 4.32 -1.46 -0.02
CA ASN A 42 4.22 -2.62 -0.91
C ASN A 42 5.58 -3.01 -1.50
N ILE A 43 6.46 -2.05 -1.84
CA ILE A 43 7.81 -2.37 -2.33
C ILE A 43 8.64 -3.11 -1.27
N LEU A 44 8.63 -2.60 -0.02
CA LEU A 44 9.38 -3.24 1.07
C LEU A 44 8.86 -4.65 1.37
N VAL A 45 7.54 -4.82 1.43
CA VAL A 45 6.95 -6.14 1.69
C VAL A 45 7.16 -7.10 0.52
N LEU A 46 7.03 -6.64 -0.73
CA LEU A 46 7.31 -7.49 -1.90
C LEU A 46 8.77 -7.93 -1.90
N THR A 47 9.69 -7.04 -1.53
CA THR A 47 11.12 -7.38 -1.38
C THR A 47 11.32 -8.48 -0.35
N ALA A 48 10.73 -8.32 0.85
CA ALA A 48 10.79 -9.32 1.91
C ALA A 48 10.23 -10.69 1.47
N VAL A 49 9.09 -10.71 0.77
CA VAL A 49 8.47 -11.95 0.27
C VAL A 49 9.31 -12.62 -0.82
N VAL A 50 9.88 -11.86 -1.75
CA VAL A 50 10.69 -12.40 -2.85
C VAL A 50 12.05 -12.87 -2.36
N ALA A 51 12.64 -12.20 -1.37
CA ALA A 51 13.91 -12.60 -0.76
C ALA A 51 13.80 -13.82 0.18
N ALA A 52 12.58 -14.22 0.56
CA ALA A 52 12.37 -15.36 1.42
C ALA A 52 12.79 -16.66 0.72
N SER A 53 13.55 -17.50 1.43
CA SER A 53 13.93 -18.83 0.97
C SER A 53 12.86 -19.85 1.40
N PRO A 54 12.78 -21.03 0.76
CA PRO A 54 11.87 -22.08 1.20
C PRO A 54 12.03 -22.43 2.68
N ALA A 55 13.28 -22.57 3.15
CA ALA A 55 13.58 -22.85 4.55
C ALA A 55 13.08 -21.74 5.48
N SER A 56 13.29 -20.46 5.14
CA SER A 56 12.83 -19.36 5.99
C SER A 56 11.30 -19.24 6.03
N ILE A 57 10.58 -19.74 5.02
CA ILE A 57 9.12 -19.81 5.03
C ILE A 57 8.67 -20.97 5.92
N ASP A 58 9.27 -22.15 5.78
CA ASP A 58 8.93 -23.35 6.54
C ASP A 58 9.22 -23.18 8.04
N ASP A 59 10.28 -22.43 8.40
CA ASP A 59 10.66 -22.14 9.79
C ASP A 59 9.85 -20.97 10.41
N GLY A 60 9.08 -20.23 9.60
CA GLY A 60 8.27 -19.08 10.04
C GLY A 60 9.00 -17.73 10.06
N ASP A 61 10.29 -17.71 9.77
CA ASP A 61 11.10 -16.48 9.71
C ASP A 61 10.58 -15.49 8.66
N ALA A 62 10.13 -15.97 7.50
CA ALA A 62 9.59 -15.11 6.45
C ALA A 62 8.31 -14.40 6.88
N PHE A 63 7.45 -15.08 7.65
CA PHE A 63 6.26 -14.47 8.25
C PHE A 63 6.66 -13.36 9.23
N LEU A 64 7.59 -13.66 10.16
CA LEU A 64 8.07 -12.68 11.14
C LEU A 64 8.74 -11.49 10.46
N LEU A 65 9.56 -11.73 9.44
CA LEU A 65 10.29 -10.70 8.70
C LEU A 65 9.33 -9.77 7.93
N VAL A 66 8.28 -10.29 7.29
CA VAL A 66 7.27 -9.45 6.62
C VAL A 66 6.48 -8.62 7.64
N LEU A 67 6.07 -9.24 8.75
CA LEU A 67 5.32 -8.56 9.81
C LEU A 67 6.17 -7.47 10.49
N ALA A 68 7.42 -7.79 10.81
CA ALA A 68 8.40 -6.85 11.36
C ALA A 68 8.67 -5.71 10.38
N THR A 69 8.87 -6.01 9.09
CA THR A 69 9.07 -4.99 8.05
C THR A 69 7.91 -4.01 8.00
N ALA A 70 6.67 -4.49 7.91
CA ALA A 70 5.50 -3.62 7.83
C ALA A 70 5.28 -2.79 9.11
N SER A 71 5.42 -3.41 10.29
CA SER A 71 5.19 -2.75 11.58
C SER A 71 6.26 -1.72 11.91
N THR A 72 7.54 -2.06 11.77
CA THR A 72 8.65 -1.14 12.05
C THR A 72 8.69 0.01 11.06
N THR A 73 8.44 -0.25 9.76
CA THR A 73 8.33 0.81 8.76
C THR A 73 7.19 1.76 9.07
N PHE A 74 6.03 1.23 9.49
CA PHE A 74 4.89 2.07 9.88
C PHE A 74 5.26 2.99 11.05
N VAL A 75 5.88 2.45 12.11
CA VAL A 75 6.31 3.24 13.27
C VAL A 75 7.34 4.29 12.86
N ALA A 76 8.35 3.91 12.08
CA ALA A 76 9.39 4.81 11.59
C ALA A 76 8.83 5.94 10.72
N HIS A 77 7.86 5.63 9.85
CA HIS A 77 7.22 6.62 8.98
C HIS A 77 6.42 7.64 9.79
N VAL A 78 5.57 7.18 10.71
CA VAL A 78 4.79 8.05 11.59
C VAL A 78 5.72 8.92 12.45
N PHE A 79 6.78 8.32 13.01
CA PHE A 79 7.78 9.06 13.78
C PHE A 79 8.46 10.15 12.95
N ALA A 80 8.95 9.81 11.76
CA ALA A 80 9.64 10.74 10.88
C ALA A 80 8.76 11.95 10.53
N GLU A 81 7.47 11.71 10.26
CA GLU A 81 6.55 12.79 9.92
C GLU A 81 6.18 13.67 11.13
N ILE A 82 6.04 13.07 12.33
CA ILE A 82 5.84 13.84 13.57
C ILE A 82 7.05 14.73 13.84
N VAL A 83 8.27 14.19 13.67
CA VAL A 83 9.52 14.95 13.84
C VAL A 83 9.61 16.06 12.80
N ALA A 84 9.36 15.77 11.52
CA ALA A 84 9.40 16.76 10.44
C ALA A 84 8.49 17.95 10.74
N ARG A 85 7.24 17.70 11.13
CA ARG A 85 6.28 18.77 11.44
C ARG A 85 6.63 19.55 12.70
N SER A 86 7.07 18.86 13.76
CA SER A 86 7.45 19.54 15.01
C SER A 86 8.58 20.56 14.81
N ASN A 87 9.37 20.42 13.74
CA ASN A 87 10.49 21.29 13.41
C ASN A 87 10.19 22.32 12.29
N ILE A 88 8.98 22.37 11.72
CA ILE A 88 8.60 23.35 10.69
C ILE A 88 7.68 24.43 11.29
N PRO A 89 8.15 25.69 11.44
CA PRO A 89 7.44 26.75 12.18
C PRO A 89 6.01 27.07 11.68
N GLU A 90 5.80 27.03 10.35
CA GLU A 90 4.48 27.29 9.73
C GLU A 90 3.43 26.24 10.09
N SER A 91 3.83 25.03 10.48
CA SER A 91 2.90 23.94 10.75
C SER A 91 2.30 23.97 12.18
N VAL A 92 2.83 24.83 13.06
CA VAL A 92 2.48 24.85 14.49
C VAL A 92 1.90 26.20 14.95
N HIS A 93 2.18 27.30 14.24
CA HIS A 93 1.74 28.65 14.64
C HIS A 93 0.21 28.79 14.65
N GLY A 94 -0.37 29.12 15.81
CA GLY A 94 -1.83 29.34 15.98
C GLY A 94 -2.69 28.08 16.11
N SER A 95 -2.08 26.88 16.15
CA SER A 95 -2.83 25.62 16.27
C SER A 95 -3.21 25.29 17.72
N THR A 96 -4.48 24.96 17.94
CA THR A 96 -4.98 24.45 19.23
C THR A 96 -4.45 23.04 19.51
N ASP A 97 -4.38 22.63 20.78
CA ASP A 97 -3.96 21.27 21.15
C ASP A 97 -4.85 20.18 20.52
N THR A 98 -6.14 20.47 20.32
CA THR A 98 -7.08 19.59 19.61
C THR A 98 -6.69 19.43 18.14
N GLN A 99 -6.31 20.52 17.46
CA GLN A 99 -5.84 20.45 16.06
C GLN A 99 -4.53 19.68 15.95
N LYS A 100 -3.58 19.86 16.88
CA LYS A 100 -2.33 19.09 16.89
C LYS A 100 -2.59 17.58 17.01
N LYS A 101 -3.47 17.17 17.94
CA LYS A 101 -3.86 15.76 18.09
C LYS A 101 -4.54 15.22 16.83
N GLN A 102 -5.44 15.98 16.23
CA GLN A 102 -6.14 15.56 15.02
C GLN A 102 -5.17 15.36 13.84
N THR A 103 -4.16 16.21 13.72
CA THR A 103 -3.09 16.08 12.71
C THR A 103 -2.25 14.82 12.91
N VAL A 104 -1.90 14.46 14.15
CA VAL A 104 -1.19 13.20 14.44
C VAL A 104 -2.04 11.98 14.07
N ILE A 105 -3.34 12.01 14.40
CA ILE A 105 -4.27 10.93 14.02
C ILE A 105 -4.38 10.81 12.50
N ASP A 106 -4.43 11.95 11.80
CA ASP A 106 -4.47 11.98 10.35
C ASP A 106 -3.22 11.36 9.72
N GLU A 107 -2.06 11.55 10.35
CA GLU A 107 -0.81 10.93 9.91
C GLU A 107 -0.81 9.42 10.09
N ILE A 108 -1.18 8.97 11.28
CA ILE A 108 -1.33 7.55 11.58
C ILE A 108 -2.25 6.90 10.53
N ARG A 109 -3.35 7.55 10.19
CA ARG A 109 -4.31 7.06 9.16
C ARG A 109 -3.73 7.08 7.75
N ASP A 110 -2.93 8.07 7.41
CA ASP A 110 -2.28 8.19 6.10
C ASP A 110 -1.15 7.17 5.94
N ALA A 111 -0.53 6.72 7.05
CA ALA A 111 0.47 5.66 7.10
C ALA A 111 -0.09 4.22 7.14
N VAL A 112 -1.39 4.01 7.48
CA VAL A 112 -2.05 2.67 7.50
C VAL A 112 -1.76 1.79 6.27
N PRO A 113 -1.69 2.32 5.03
CA PRO A 113 -1.30 1.52 3.87
C PRO A 113 -0.01 0.73 4.05
N ILE A 114 0.97 1.23 4.82
CA ILE A 114 2.22 0.52 5.14
C ILE A 114 1.92 -0.70 6.01
N ALA A 115 1.24 -0.52 7.14
CA ALA A 115 0.92 -1.63 8.03
C ALA A 115 0.11 -2.71 7.28
N SER A 116 -0.88 -2.28 6.49
CA SER A 116 -1.71 -3.19 5.72
C SER A 116 -0.96 -3.92 4.61
N SER A 117 0.17 -3.39 4.10
CA SER A 117 0.93 -4.03 3.01
C SER A 117 1.45 -5.39 3.42
N GLY A 118 1.86 -5.55 4.68
CA GLY A 118 2.39 -6.80 5.22
C GLY A 118 1.34 -7.76 5.77
N THR A 119 0.15 -7.29 6.18
CA THR A 119 -0.81 -8.13 6.92
C THR A 119 -1.27 -9.36 6.14
N VAL A 120 -1.75 -9.19 4.91
CA VAL A 120 -2.26 -10.31 4.09
C VAL A 120 -1.12 -11.23 3.65
N PRO A 121 0.01 -10.73 3.11
CA PRO A 121 1.16 -11.57 2.79
C PRO A 121 1.71 -12.34 3.98
N ALA A 122 1.85 -11.70 5.15
CA ALA A 122 2.28 -12.35 6.38
C ALA A 122 1.32 -13.49 6.76
N ALA A 123 0.02 -13.24 6.74
CA ALA A 123 -0.97 -14.29 7.02
C ALA A 123 -0.84 -15.49 6.05
N ILE A 124 -0.62 -15.24 4.76
CA ILE A 124 -0.41 -16.30 3.77
C ILE A 124 0.87 -17.10 4.07
N LEU A 125 1.97 -16.43 4.41
CA LEU A 125 3.22 -17.10 4.79
C LEU A 125 3.07 -17.88 6.11
N ALA A 126 2.29 -17.37 7.07
CA ALA A 126 1.97 -18.10 8.30
C ALA A 126 1.19 -19.39 8.02
N LEU A 127 0.33 -19.43 7.00
CA LEU A 127 -0.34 -20.67 6.59
C LEU A 127 0.67 -21.72 6.09
N ALA A 128 1.77 -21.30 5.48
CA ALA A 128 2.83 -22.23 5.07
C ALA A 128 3.61 -22.78 6.27
N TRP A 129 3.99 -21.89 7.19
CA TRP A 129 4.65 -22.26 8.45
C TRP A 129 3.81 -23.25 9.28
N LEU A 130 2.48 -23.10 9.25
CA LEU A 130 1.54 -24.02 9.90
C LEU A 130 1.22 -25.28 9.07
N TRP A 131 1.95 -25.51 7.97
CA TRP A 131 1.78 -26.65 7.06
C TRP A 131 0.39 -26.77 6.42
N ILE A 132 -0.38 -25.66 6.38
CA ILE A 132 -1.71 -25.58 5.77
C ILE A 132 -1.59 -25.37 4.25
N LEU A 133 -0.54 -24.67 3.81
CA LEU A 133 -0.32 -24.30 2.42
C LEU A 133 1.11 -24.64 1.99
N PRO A 134 1.35 -25.28 0.83
CA PRO A 134 2.71 -25.54 0.39
C PRO A 134 3.51 -24.24 0.18
N THR A 135 4.78 -24.26 0.57
CA THR A 135 5.73 -23.14 0.56
C THR A 135 5.74 -22.37 -0.76
N PHE A 136 5.82 -23.09 -1.88
CA PHE A 136 5.78 -22.50 -3.22
C PHE A 136 4.51 -21.68 -3.47
N TRP A 137 3.34 -22.23 -3.14
CA TRP A 137 2.06 -21.56 -3.34
C TRP A 137 1.89 -20.38 -2.39
N ALA A 138 2.36 -20.51 -1.15
CA ALA A 138 2.31 -19.41 -0.20
C ALA A 138 3.14 -18.20 -0.67
N GLN A 139 4.37 -18.43 -1.11
CA GLN A 139 5.22 -17.35 -1.63
C GLN A 139 4.62 -16.73 -2.90
N LEU A 140 4.13 -17.55 -3.82
CA LEU A 140 3.51 -17.08 -5.07
C LEU A 140 2.24 -16.25 -4.80
N ILE A 141 1.36 -16.70 -3.92
CA ILE A 141 0.12 -16.00 -3.58
C ILE A 141 0.44 -14.72 -2.78
N ALA A 142 1.35 -14.79 -1.80
CA ALA A 142 1.78 -13.62 -1.03
C ALA A 142 2.37 -12.53 -1.94
N GLY A 143 3.31 -12.90 -2.81
CA GLY A 143 3.89 -11.99 -3.80
C GLY A 143 2.84 -11.46 -4.78
N GLY A 144 1.97 -12.33 -5.29
CA GLY A 144 0.88 -12.00 -6.19
C GLY A 144 -0.11 -10.98 -5.59
N VAL A 145 -0.44 -11.11 -4.31
CA VAL A 145 -1.29 -10.13 -3.59
C VAL A 145 -0.64 -8.75 -3.60
N VAL A 146 0.66 -8.65 -3.33
CA VAL A 146 1.36 -7.36 -3.29
C VAL A 146 1.47 -6.75 -4.69
N VAL A 147 1.79 -7.56 -5.71
CA VAL A 147 1.80 -7.13 -7.11
C VAL A 147 0.43 -6.62 -7.54
N PHE A 148 -0.64 -7.34 -7.20
CA PHE A 148 -2.01 -6.93 -7.47
C PHE A 148 -2.36 -5.60 -6.79
N ARG A 149 -1.91 -5.40 -5.54
CA ARG A 149 -2.08 -4.14 -4.82
C ARG A 149 -1.39 -2.98 -5.52
N ILE A 150 -0.19 -3.18 -6.06
CA ILE A 150 0.53 -2.14 -6.82
C ILE A 150 -0.18 -1.88 -8.15
N ALA A 151 -0.61 -2.93 -8.86
CA ALA A 151 -1.31 -2.79 -10.14
C ALA A 151 -2.63 -2.01 -9.99
N THR A 152 -3.29 -2.12 -8.84
CA THR A 152 -4.54 -1.40 -8.53
C THR A 152 -4.31 -0.02 -7.88
N LEU A 153 -3.06 0.42 -7.66
CA LEU A 153 -2.73 1.70 -7.04
C LEU A 153 -3.39 2.89 -7.76
N GLN A 154 -3.37 2.90 -9.09
CA GLN A 154 -3.90 4.04 -9.85
C GLN A 154 -5.43 4.16 -9.72
N ILE A 155 -6.12 3.04 -9.53
CA ILE A 155 -7.56 3.01 -9.20
C ILE A 155 -7.77 3.62 -7.82
N VAL A 156 -6.94 3.25 -6.83
CA VAL A 156 -6.96 3.84 -5.48
C VAL A 156 -6.69 5.35 -5.56
N ALA A 157 -5.71 5.78 -6.34
CA ALA A 157 -5.35 7.18 -6.50
C ALA A 157 -6.50 8.03 -7.04
N GLN A 158 -7.21 7.53 -8.06
CA GLN A 158 -8.39 8.22 -8.57
C GLN A 158 -9.54 8.24 -7.57
N ARG A 159 -9.77 7.14 -6.85
CA ARG A 159 -10.78 7.09 -5.77
C ARG A 159 -10.49 8.10 -4.66
N LEU A 160 -9.22 8.29 -4.29
CA LEU A 160 -8.83 9.28 -3.27
C LEU A 160 -9.04 10.72 -3.75
N ARG A 161 -8.87 10.97 -5.06
CA ARG A 161 -9.09 12.30 -5.68
C ARG A 161 -10.55 12.56 -6.09
N GLY A 162 -11.40 11.54 -6.15
CA GLY A 162 -12.77 11.66 -6.68
C GLY A 162 -12.84 11.74 -8.21
N GLU A 163 -11.78 11.30 -8.90
CA GLU A 163 -11.66 11.34 -10.36
C GLU A 163 -12.23 10.07 -11.02
N PRO A 164 -12.71 10.13 -12.28
CA PRO A 164 -13.35 8.99 -12.93
C PRO A 164 -12.33 7.94 -13.39
N LEU A 165 -12.65 6.67 -13.12
CA LEU A 165 -11.90 5.51 -13.62
C LEU A 165 -11.91 5.47 -15.15
N THR A 166 -10.71 5.49 -15.75
CA THR A 166 -10.50 5.37 -17.20
C THR A 166 -9.57 4.22 -17.53
N PHE A 167 -9.59 3.72 -18.77
CA PHE A 167 -8.69 2.64 -19.20
C PHE A 167 -7.20 3.01 -19.05
N LYS A 168 -6.85 4.29 -19.26
CA LYS A 168 -5.47 4.79 -19.06
C LYS A 168 -4.96 4.55 -17.64
N VAL A 169 -5.85 4.57 -16.65
CA VAL A 169 -5.53 4.37 -15.22
C VAL A 169 -5.14 2.92 -14.97
N PHE A 170 -5.85 1.99 -15.60
CA PHE A 170 -5.51 0.57 -15.54
C PHE A 170 -4.12 0.30 -16.14
N VAL A 171 -3.84 0.86 -17.33
CA VAL A 171 -2.53 0.74 -17.98
C VAL A 171 -1.42 1.36 -17.12
N ALA A 172 -1.64 2.56 -16.58
CA ALA A 172 -0.69 3.20 -15.67
C ALA A 172 -0.43 2.34 -14.42
N GLY A 173 -1.45 1.64 -13.91
CA GLY A 173 -1.32 0.69 -12.81
C GLY A 173 -0.41 -0.48 -13.16
N LEU A 174 -0.63 -1.09 -14.33
CA LEU A 174 0.22 -2.19 -14.81
C LEU A 174 1.68 -1.76 -15.00
N VAL A 175 1.91 -0.58 -15.58
CA VAL A 175 3.26 0.01 -15.71
C VAL A 175 3.90 0.23 -14.35
N THR A 176 3.14 0.75 -13.37
CA THR A 176 3.63 0.95 -12.00
C THR A 176 4.06 -0.38 -11.35
N ALA A 177 3.26 -1.44 -11.54
CA ALA A 177 3.57 -2.77 -11.04
C ALA A 177 4.83 -3.36 -11.69
N ALA A 178 4.99 -3.19 -13.01
CA ALA A 178 6.18 -3.62 -13.73
C ALA A 178 7.45 -2.92 -13.21
N LEU A 179 7.40 -1.59 -13.02
CA LEU A 179 8.51 -0.83 -12.45
C LEU A 179 8.84 -1.26 -11.01
N ALA A 180 7.83 -1.49 -10.18
CA ALA A 180 8.04 -1.99 -8.83
C ALA A 180 8.69 -3.39 -8.83
N ALA A 181 8.28 -4.28 -9.73
CA ALA A 181 8.91 -5.59 -9.89
C ALA A 181 10.41 -5.45 -10.26
N VAL A 182 10.76 -4.54 -11.17
CA VAL A 182 12.17 -4.25 -11.51
C VAL A 182 12.94 -3.76 -10.29
N ILE A 183 12.40 -2.81 -9.52
CA ILE A 183 13.04 -2.29 -8.30
C ILE A 183 13.30 -3.43 -7.29
N VAL A 184 12.30 -4.29 -7.08
CA VAL A 184 12.44 -5.43 -6.16
C VAL A 184 13.48 -6.43 -6.65
N LEU A 185 13.46 -6.80 -7.93
CA LEU A 185 14.44 -7.72 -8.51
C LEU A 185 15.87 -7.18 -8.38
N LEU A 186 16.08 -5.89 -8.64
CA LEU A 186 17.38 -5.23 -8.44
C LEU A 186 17.80 -5.27 -6.97
N LYS A 187 16.88 -5.00 -6.04
CA LYS A 187 17.17 -5.02 -4.61
C LYS A 187 17.54 -6.41 -4.11
N VAL A 188 16.82 -7.44 -4.55
CA VAL A 188 17.10 -8.83 -4.18
C VAL A 188 18.44 -9.26 -4.78
N TYR A 189 18.67 -9.01 -6.07
CA TYR A 189 19.93 -9.35 -6.74
C TYR A 189 21.16 -8.70 -6.08
N THR A 190 21.06 -7.45 -5.63
CA THR A 190 22.17 -6.74 -4.96
C THR A 190 22.37 -7.09 -3.50
N SER A 191 21.42 -7.79 -2.88
CA SER A 191 21.50 -8.22 -1.47
C SER A 191 22.00 -9.67 -1.33
N HIS A 192 22.29 -10.33 -2.45
CA HIS A 192 23.05 -11.58 -2.56
C HIS A 192 24.52 -11.28 -2.87
#